data_AF-A0A2N2C410-F1
#
_entry.id   AF-A0A2N2C410-F1
#
_cell.length_a   1.000
_cell.length_b   1.000
_cell.length_c   1.000
_cell.angle_alpha   90.00
_cell.angle_beta   90.00
_cell.angle_gamma   90.00
#
_symmetry.space_group_name_H-M   'P 1'
#
loop_
_entity.id
_entity.type
_entity.pdbx_description
1 polymer ?
#
loop_
_entity_poly.entity_id
_entity_poly.type
_entity_poly.pdbx_seq_one_letter_code
_entity_poly.pdbx_strand_id
1 'polypeptide(L)' 'MKVTIDRFEGEFAIIELPDMTFIDVPKILFVGAKEGDVINISIDKSETEIRENRIKGLMSELFKD' A
#
# COMPACT_ATOMS: atom_id res chain seq x y z
N MET A 1 -9.89 1.50 -3.84
CA MET A 1 -10.70 2.13 -2.78
C MET A 1 -10.17 3.53 -2.51
N LYS A 2 -11.05 4.45 -2.12
CA LYS A 2 -10.66 5.81 -1.69
C LYS A 2 -10.76 5.88 -0.18
N VAL A 3 -9.79 6.52 0.44
CA VAL A 3 -9.76 6.77 1.89
C VAL A 3 -9.28 8.20 2.13
N THR A 4 -9.58 8.77 3.28
CA THR A 4 -9.20 10.14 3.63
C THR A 4 -8.32 10.13 4.87
N ILE A 5 -7.26 10.94 4.88
CA ILE A 5 -6.47 11.16 6.09
C ILE A 5 -7.23 12.15 6.98
N ASP A 6 -7.73 11.70 8.13
CA ASP A 6 -8.40 12.57 9.10
C ASP A 6 -7.37 13.45 9.81
N ARG A 7 -6.34 12.82 10.42
CA ARG A 7 -5.28 13.50 11.16
C ARG A 7 -4.00 12.68 11.30
N PHE A 8 -2.90 13.32 11.69
CA PHE A 8 -1.67 12.64 12.08
C PHE A 8 -1.47 12.63 13.59
N GLU A 9 -1.18 11.46 14.16
CA GLU A 9 -0.89 11.28 15.58
C GLU A 9 0.48 10.58 15.74
N GLY A 10 1.51 11.35 16.11
CA GLY A 10 2.86 10.82 16.31
C GLY A 10 3.42 10.16 15.05
N GLU A 11 3.59 8.84 15.06
CA GLU A 11 4.08 8.03 13.94
C GLU A 11 2.96 7.39 13.09
N PHE A 12 1.70 7.70 13.39
CA PHE A 12 0.53 7.15 12.71
C PHE A 12 -0.28 8.24 12.00
N ALA A 13 -0.97 7.84 10.95
CA ALA A 13 -2.02 8.57 10.27
C ALA A 13 -3.35 7.89 10.59
N ILE A 14 -4.32 8.67 11.05
CA ILE A 14 -5.70 8.22 11.27
C ILE A 14 -6.42 8.33 9.94
N ILE A 15 -6.90 7.22 9.42
CA ILE A 15 -7.55 7.15 8.11
C ILE A 15 -9.03 6.84 8.27
N GLU A 16 -9.88 7.65 7.65
CA GLU A 16 -11.31 7.39 7.50
C GLU A 16 -11.56 6.46 6.31
N LEU A 17 -12.24 5.34 6.59
CA LEU A 17 -12.66 4.36 5.61
C LEU A 17 -14.06 4.67 5.07
N PRO A 18 -14.46 4.10 3.92
CA PRO A 18 -15.78 4.34 3.32
C PRO A 18 -16.98 3.94 4.20
N ASP A 19 -16.77 3.05 5.17
CA ASP A 19 -17.78 2.59 6.12
C ASP A 19 -17.81 3.45 7.40
N MET A 20 -17.17 4.63 7.37
CA MET A 20 -17.05 5.57 8.49
C MET A 20 -16.26 5.03 9.69
N THR A 21 -15.51 3.93 9.50
CA THR A 21 -14.56 3.46 10.51
C THR A 21 -13.21 4.13 10.35
N PHE A 22 -12.42 4.12 11.42
CA PHE A 22 -11.08 4.70 11.45
C PHE A 22 -10.04 3.63 11.74
N ILE A 23 -8.90 3.73 11.05
CA ILE A 23 -7.77 2.84 11.26
C ILE A 23 -6.47 3.64 11.42
N ASP A 24 -5.56 3.10 12.24
CA ASP A 24 -4.23 3.64 12.43
C ASP A 24 -3.28 3.02 11.42
N VAL A 25 -2.66 3.85 10.59
CA VAL A 25 -1.71 3.41 9.57
C VAL A 25 -0.40 4.14 9.73
N PRO A 26 0.77 3.47 9.63
CA PRO A 26 2.06 4.15 9.74
C PRO A 26 2.17 5.33 8.78
N LYS A 27 2.48 6.52 9.31
CA LYS A 27 2.53 7.77 8.51
C LYS A 27 3.57 7.71 7.38
N ILE A 28 4.57 6.84 7.50
CA ILE A 28 5.61 6.62 6.48
C ILE A 28 5.05 6.16 5.13
N LEU A 29 3.84 5.61 5.09
CA LEU A 29 3.17 5.23 3.84
C LEU A 29 2.59 6.45 3.08
N PHE A 30 2.48 7.61 3.73
CA PHE A 30 1.85 8.82 3.20
C PHE A 30 2.85 9.97 3.05
N VAL A 31 3.97 9.71 2.36
CA VAL A 31 5.03 10.72 2.17
C VAL A 31 4.48 11.90 1.36
N GLY A 32 4.49 13.09 1.97
CA GLY A 32 4.05 14.33 1.34
C GLY A 32 2.53 14.57 1.36
N ALA A 33 1.75 13.69 1.98
CA ALA A 33 0.33 13.92 2.22
C ALA A 33 0.11 14.78 3.48
N LYS A 34 -1.04 15.45 3.53
CA LYS A 34 -1.51 16.23 4.69
C LYS A 34 -2.90 15.78 5.13
N GLU A 35 -3.34 16.28 6.29
CA GLU A 35 -4.69 16.09 6.79
C GLU A 35 -5.73 16.59 5.77
N GLY A 36 -6.77 15.80 5.57
CA GLY A 36 -7.81 16.00 4.56
C GLY A 36 -7.47 15.49 3.16
N ASP A 37 -6.26 15.00 2.90
CA ASP A 37 -5.93 14.43 1.59
C ASP A 37 -6.66 13.10 1.35
N VAL A 38 -7.10 12.88 0.10
CA VAL A 38 -7.78 11.66 -0.34
C VAL A 38 -6.78 10.74 -1.06
N ILE A 39 -6.63 9.52 -0.54
CA ILE A 39 -5.70 8.52 -1.06
C ILE A 39 -6.46 7.45 -1.85
N ASN A 40 -5.93 7.09 -3.03
CA ASN A 40 -6.41 5.95 -3.81
C ASN A 40 -5.55 4.71 -3.49
N ILE A 41 -6.15 3.72 -2.87
CA ILE A 41 -5.51 2.42 -2.60
C ILE A 41 -5.98 1.43 -3.66
N SER A 42 -5.03 0.81 -4.36
CA SER A 42 -5.28 -0.21 -5.38
C SER A 42 -4.18 -1.25 -5.37
N ILE A 43 -4.53 -2.47 -5.78
CA ILE A 43 -3.55 -3.53 -6.02
C ILE A 43 -2.95 -3.31 -7.41
N ASP A 44 -1.63 -3.18 -7.48
CA ASP A 44 -0.90 -3.20 -8.75
C ASP A 44 -0.70 -4.64 -9.20
N LYS A 45 -1.61 -5.14 -10.04
CA LYS A 45 -1.53 -6.50 -10.59
C LYS A 45 -0.36 -6.67 -11.54
N SER A 46 0.02 -5.62 -12.26
CA SER A 46 1.12 -5.67 -13.23
C SER A 46 2.45 -5.88 -12.52
N GLU A 47 2.73 -5.08 -11.50
CA GLU A 47 3.96 -5.23 -10.71
C GLU A 47 3.97 -6.56 -9.94
N THR A 48 2.79 -7.00 -9.46
CA THR A 48 2.65 -8.31 -8.82
C THR A 48 3.02 -9.46 -9.76
N GLU A 49 2.57 -9.41 -11.02
CA GLU A 49 2.89 -10.42 -12.04
C GLU A 49 4.39 -10.37 -12.44
N ILE A 50 4.96 -9.18 -12.59
CA ILE A 50 6.41 -9.01 -12.84
C ILE A 50 7.22 -9.67 -11.72
N ARG A 51 6.83 -9.44 -10.47
CA ARG A 51 7.48 -10.06 -9.30
C ARG A 51 7.33 -11.58 -9.31
N GLU A 52 6.15 -12.09 -9.63
CA GLU A 52 5.89 -13.53 -9.72
C GLU A 52 6.76 -14.19 -10.79
N ASN A 53 6.81 -13.60 -11.99
CA ASN A 53 7.62 -14.08 -13.10
C ASN A 53 9.12 -14.03 -12.77
N ARG A 54 9.60 -12.99 -12.09
CA ARG A 54 10.99 -12.91 -11.62
C ARG A 54 11.34 -14.06 -10.67
N ILE A 55 10.45 -14.38 -9.73
CA ILE A 55 10.66 -15.49 -8.79
C ILE A 55 10.66 -16.83 -9.53
N LYS A 56 9.72 -17.05 -10.46
CA LYS A 56 9.69 -18.26 -11.29
C LYS A 56 10.96 -18.41 -12.13
N GLY A 57 11.49 -17.32 -12.68
CA GLY A 57 12.76 -17.30 -13.41
C GLY A 57 13.93 -17.75 -12.54
N LEU A 58 14.08 -17.18 -11.34
CA LEU A 58 15.13 -17.58 -10.39
C LEU A 58 15.04 -19.05 -9.99
N MET A 59 13.81 -19.56 -9.76
CA MET A 59 13.60 -20.99 -9.50
C MET A 59 14.03 -21.84 -10.70
N SER A 60 13.66 -21.45 -11.93
CA SER A 60 14.05 -22.19 -13.13
C SER A 60 15.57 -22.23 -13.32
N GLU A 61 16.30 -21.18 -12.95
CA GLU A 61 17.77 -21.17 -13.00
C GLU A 61 18.40 -22.10 -11.96
N LEU A 62 17.81 -22.19 -10.76
CA LEU A 62 18.31 -23.06 -9.69
C LEU A 62 18.10 -24.55 -9.96
N PHE A 63 17.06 -24.92 -10.72
CA PHE A 63 16.71 -26.31 -11.03
C PHE A 63 17.07 -26.73 -12.47
N LYS A 64 17.94 -25.96 -13.15
CA LYS A 64 18.55 -26.41 -14.41
C LYS A 64 19.72 -27.34 -14.10
N ASP A 65 19.46 -28.64 -14.24
CA ASP A 65 20.50 -29.66 -14.47
C ASP A 65 21.03 -29.59 -15.92
#